data_AF-A0A8H2XUC4-F1
#
_entry.id   AF-A0A8H2XUC4-F1
#
_cell.length_a   1.000
_cell.length_b   1.000
_cell.length_c   1.000
_cell.angle_alpha   90.00
_cell.angle_beta   90.00
_cell.angle_gamma   90.00
#
_symmetry.space_group_name_H-M   'P 1'
#
loop_
_entity.id
_entity.type
_entity.pdbx_description
1 polymer ?
#
loop_
_entity_poly.entity_id
_entity_poly.type
_entity_poly.pdbx_seq_one_letter_code
_entity_poly.pdbx_strand_id
1 'polypeptide(L)'
;MKLHQIPAIHSILLRWRLHNDKSASDPALNAQTDSNSHSPPVRAPPSPKSPSKKSVRISEAGSPPQPTSSIKGKGREVVDNPGPAASMPQLPSPPPSPLLSRRSRSGDRCCSGEPVTHPQLGEIYKRCGPVRIHETFECENAVEPVRLLTLTRRRLVNEAQARGGNALVDESWEYTVSKHGKTGYTVKVDYSAGAVLIAGDGAHDPQKPVAIDIAKTKGINGLMTVTSRH
;
A
#
# COMPACT_ATOMS: atom_id res chain seq x y z
N MET A 1 37.92 -37.40 -11.85
CA MET A 1 36.94 -36.49 -11.22
C MET A 1 36.70 -35.33 -12.19
N LYS A 2 35.54 -35.29 -12.86
CA LYS A 2 35.23 -34.29 -13.90
C LYS A 2 34.49 -33.12 -13.24
N LEU A 3 35.14 -31.96 -13.19
CA LEU A 3 34.57 -30.69 -12.75
C LEU A 3 33.60 -30.18 -13.83
N HIS A 4 32.32 -30.04 -13.47
CA HIS A 4 31.32 -29.43 -14.34
C HIS A 4 31.50 -27.90 -14.34
N GLN A 5 31.77 -27.38 -15.54
CA GLN A 5 31.91 -25.96 -15.85
C GLN A 5 30.51 -25.34 -15.97
N ILE A 6 30.21 -24.35 -15.13
CA ILE A 6 28.93 -23.60 -15.15
C ILE A 6 29.00 -22.55 -16.27
N PRO A 7 28.04 -22.49 -17.21
CA PRO A 7 28.05 -21.46 -18.25
C PRO A 7 27.65 -20.10 -17.67
N ALA A 8 28.43 -19.08 -18.01
CA ALA A 8 28.20 -17.69 -17.66
C ALA A 8 26.91 -17.16 -18.33
N ILE A 9 26.01 -16.61 -17.52
CA ILE A 9 24.80 -15.93 -17.99
C ILE A 9 25.22 -14.52 -18.44
N HIS A 10 25.32 -14.32 -19.76
CA HIS A 10 25.48 -12.98 -20.34
C HIS A 10 24.22 -12.16 -20.10
N SER A 11 24.38 -11.05 -19.39
CA SER A 11 23.35 -10.06 -19.10
C SER A 11 22.90 -9.39 -20.40
N ILE A 12 21.62 -9.56 -20.76
CA ILE A 12 21.01 -8.89 -21.92
C ILE A 12 20.73 -7.44 -21.53
N LEU A 13 21.60 -6.54 -22.00
CA LEU A 13 21.42 -5.08 -21.95
C LEU A 13 20.34 -4.68 -22.96
N LEU A 14 19.11 -4.49 -22.51
CA LEU A 14 18.04 -3.88 -23.30
C LEU A 14 18.31 -2.37 -23.42
N ARG A 15 19.02 -1.99 -24.48
CA ARG A 15 19.26 -0.61 -24.92
C ARG A 15 17.98 -0.07 -25.55
N TRP A 16 17.16 0.66 -24.79
CA TRP A 16 16.02 1.39 -25.35
C TRP A 16 16.53 2.58 -26.17
N ARG A 17 16.29 2.53 -27.48
CA ARG A 17 16.50 3.63 -28.42
C ARG A 17 15.49 4.75 -28.10
N LEU A 18 16.01 5.92 -27.78
CA LEU A 18 15.27 7.17 -27.83
C LEU A 18 15.02 7.49 -29.32
N HIS A 19 13.78 7.35 -29.77
CA HIS A 19 13.41 7.78 -31.10
C HIS A 19 13.19 9.30 -31.10
N ASN A 20 13.82 9.87 -32.10
CA ASN A 20 14.03 11.28 -32.39
C ASN A 20 12.81 11.80 -33.16
N ASP A 21 12.01 12.69 -32.58
CA ASP A 21 11.05 13.48 -33.36
C ASP A 21 11.63 14.85 -33.66
N LYS A 22 12.08 14.90 -34.91
CA LYS A 22 12.52 16.00 -35.73
C LYS A 22 11.41 17.04 -35.86
N SER A 23 11.57 18.22 -35.27
CA SER A 23 10.91 19.44 -35.75
C SER A 23 11.98 20.42 -36.21
N ALA A 24 12.17 20.44 -37.53
CA ALA A 24 12.89 21.47 -38.23
C ALA A 24 11.97 22.68 -38.40
N SER A 25 12.44 23.86 -38.01
CA SER A 25 12.01 25.15 -38.57
C SER A 25 13.16 26.16 -38.39
N ASP A 26 13.39 26.89 -39.47
CA ASP A 26 14.56 27.70 -39.86
C ASP A 26 15.13 28.74 -38.89
N PRO A 27 16.42 29.12 -39.08
CA PRO A 27 17.02 30.34 -38.57
C PRO A 27 17.05 31.44 -39.65
N ALA A 28 16.48 32.62 -39.38
CA ALA A 28 16.90 33.85 -40.07
C ALA A 28 16.57 35.10 -39.24
N LEU A 29 17.65 35.74 -38.78
CA LEU A 29 17.91 37.18 -38.71
C LEU A 29 16.71 38.14 -38.87
N ASN A 30 16.48 39.01 -37.87
CA ASN A 30 16.78 40.43 -38.07
C ASN A 30 16.75 41.25 -36.79
N ALA A 31 17.48 42.35 -36.88
CA ALA A 31 17.83 43.29 -35.84
C ALA A 31 16.69 44.22 -35.40
N GLN A 32 16.92 44.78 -34.21
CA GLN A 32 16.78 46.19 -33.86
C GLN A 32 15.39 46.78 -33.47
N THR A 33 15.50 47.45 -32.32
CA THR A 33 14.87 48.73 -31.93
C THR A 33 13.51 48.75 -31.23
N ASP A 34 13.55 49.51 -30.14
CA ASP A 34 12.52 50.37 -29.57
C ASP A 34 11.47 49.79 -28.61
N SER A 35 11.75 49.99 -27.32
CA SER A 35 11.04 50.98 -26.51
C SER A 35 9.57 51.21 -26.90
N ASN A 36 8.65 50.45 -26.33
CA ASN A 36 7.38 51.07 -25.96
C ASN A 36 6.69 50.39 -24.78
N SER A 37 6.65 51.15 -23.70
CA SER A 37 5.85 50.94 -22.52
C SER A 37 4.37 51.01 -22.89
N HIS A 38 3.63 49.92 -22.76
CA HIS A 38 2.19 49.99 -22.51
C HIS A 38 1.68 48.68 -21.89
N SER A 39 1.63 48.67 -20.56
CA SER A 39 0.89 47.67 -19.80
C SER A 39 -0.61 47.84 -20.06
N PRO A 40 -1.34 46.80 -20.48
CA PRO A 40 -2.80 46.85 -20.45
C PRO A 40 -3.29 46.74 -19.00
N PRO A 41 -4.40 47.42 -18.64
CA PRO A 41 -4.97 47.31 -17.30
C PRO A 41 -5.49 45.89 -17.07
N VAL A 42 -4.89 45.22 -16.09
CA VAL A 42 -5.32 43.90 -15.60
C VAL A 42 -6.74 44.03 -15.03
N ARG A 43 -7.73 43.53 -15.78
CA ARG A 43 -9.12 43.45 -15.35
C ARG A 43 -9.21 42.40 -14.24
N ALA A 44 -9.47 42.86 -13.01
CA ALA A 44 -9.63 41.96 -11.87
C ALA A 44 -10.79 40.97 -12.09
N PRO A 45 -10.62 39.68 -11.78
CA PRO A 45 -11.70 38.71 -11.85
C PRO A 45 -12.78 39.03 -10.78
N PRO A 46 -14.07 38.80 -11.08
CA PRO A 46 -15.15 39.04 -10.13
C PRO A 46 -15.04 38.11 -8.91
N SER A 47 -15.10 38.71 -7.72
CA SER A 47 -15.07 38.01 -6.44
C SER A 47 -16.15 36.92 -6.36
N PRO A 48 -15.81 35.69 -5.94
CA PRO A 48 -16.79 34.64 -5.72
C PRO A 48 -17.70 35.03 -4.55
N LYS A 49 -19.01 35.08 -4.82
CA LYS A 49 -20.05 35.32 -3.82
C LYS A 49 -20.03 34.18 -2.79
N SER A 50 -19.78 34.54 -1.53
CA SER A 50 -19.79 33.64 -0.38
C SER A 50 -21.13 32.91 -0.26
N PRO A 51 -21.17 31.56 -0.20
CA PRO A 51 -22.41 30.85 0.07
C PRO A 51 -22.84 31.05 1.53
N SER A 52 -24.08 31.51 1.66
CA SER A 52 -24.80 31.77 2.91
C SER A 52 -24.87 30.52 3.79
N LYS A 53 -24.48 30.67 5.06
CA LYS A 53 -24.54 29.65 6.11
C LYS A 53 -26.00 29.30 6.42
N LYS A 54 -26.49 28.15 5.93
CA LYS A 54 -27.71 27.52 6.48
C LYS A 54 -27.28 26.51 7.55
N SER A 55 -27.47 26.91 8.80
CA SER A 55 -27.32 26.07 9.99
C SER A 55 -28.41 25.00 9.99
N VAL A 56 -28.02 23.73 9.88
CA VAL A 56 -28.92 22.59 10.04
C VAL A 56 -28.68 22.02 11.43
N ARG A 57 -29.65 22.23 12.33
CA ARG A 57 -29.78 21.50 13.60
C ARG A 57 -30.10 20.05 13.27
N ILE A 58 -29.27 19.12 13.74
CA ILE A 58 -29.60 17.70 13.75
C ILE A 58 -29.86 17.32 15.19
N SER A 59 -31.09 16.86 15.44
CA SER A 59 -31.57 16.44 16.75
C SER A 59 -30.92 15.13 17.17
N GLU A 60 -30.48 15.12 18.42
CA GLU A 60 -30.08 13.98 19.23
C GLU A 60 -31.25 13.01 19.42
N ALA A 61 -31.06 11.74 19.08
CA ALA A 61 -32.04 10.70 19.35
C ALA A 61 -31.35 9.37 19.70
N GLY A 62 -31.49 8.99 20.96
CA GLY A 62 -31.89 7.64 21.37
C GLY A 62 -30.88 6.50 21.25
N SER A 63 -30.27 6.15 22.37
CA SER A 63 -29.60 4.86 22.64
C SER A 63 -30.48 3.63 22.36
N PRO A 64 -29.86 2.46 22.11
CA PRO A 64 -30.37 1.21 22.69
C PRO A 64 -29.34 0.41 23.52
N PRO A 65 -29.81 -0.51 24.38
CA PRO A 65 -29.09 -1.05 25.52
C PRO A 65 -28.11 -2.19 25.19
N GLN A 66 -27.10 -2.35 26.04
CA GLN A 66 -26.17 -3.47 26.03
C GLN A 66 -26.75 -4.72 26.71
N PRO A 67 -26.65 -5.91 26.11
CA PRO A 67 -26.88 -7.17 26.79
C PRO A 67 -25.61 -7.71 27.46
N THR A 68 -25.68 -7.87 28.77
CA THR A 68 -24.74 -8.61 29.61
C THR A 68 -25.14 -10.09 29.70
N SER A 69 -24.22 -11.02 29.44
CA SER A 69 -24.26 -12.42 29.89
C SER A 69 -22.87 -13.03 29.68
N SER A 70 -22.05 -13.42 30.66
CA SER A 70 -22.23 -14.13 31.94
C SER A 70 -22.79 -15.55 31.80
N ILE A 71 -21.89 -16.50 31.51
CA ILE A 71 -22.04 -17.96 31.63
C ILE A 71 -20.61 -18.43 32.00
N LYS A 72 -20.20 -18.79 33.22
CA LYS A 72 -20.71 -19.64 34.31
C LYS A 72 -20.91 -21.11 33.92
N GLY A 73 -20.01 -21.96 34.44
CA GLY A 73 -20.11 -23.42 34.46
C GLY A 73 -19.03 -24.05 33.56
N LYS A 74 -18.32 -25.11 33.95
CA LYS A 74 -18.70 -26.16 34.89
C LYS A 74 -17.42 -26.90 35.31
N GLY A 75 -17.11 -26.85 36.60
CA GLY A 75 -16.14 -27.76 37.20
C GLY A 75 -16.66 -29.19 37.06
N ARG A 76 -15.77 -30.10 36.67
CA ARG A 76 -15.94 -31.54 36.90
C ARG A 76 -14.82 -31.97 37.82
N GLU A 77 -15.25 -32.29 39.02
CA GLU A 77 -14.51 -32.93 40.08
C GLU A 77 -14.83 -34.44 40.05
N VAL A 78 -13.94 -35.21 40.68
CA VAL A 78 -14.10 -36.60 41.16
C VAL A 78 -13.91 -37.71 40.12
N VAL A 79 -12.85 -38.52 40.28
CA VAL A 79 -12.86 -39.84 40.92
C VAL A 79 -11.43 -40.40 40.89
N ASP A 80 -10.80 -40.47 42.07
CA ASP A 80 -9.61 -41.29 42.33
C ASP A 80 -10.01 -42.77 42.41
N ASN A 81 -9.24 -43.64 41.76
CA ASN A 81 -9.36 -45.09 41.90
C ASN A 81 -7.95 -45.71 41.81
N PRO A 82 -7.39 -46.26 42.89
CA PRO A 82 -6.13 -46.99 42.83
C PRO A 82 -6.41 -48.49 42.64
N GLY A 83 -6.05 -49.01 41.47
CA GLY A 83 -6.08 -50.45 41.17
C GLY A 83 -4.73 -50.90 40.61
N PRO A 84 -4.06 -51.91 41.21
CA PRO A 84 -2.78 -52.41 40.72
C PRO A 84 -3.03 -53.64 39.83
N ALA A 85 -2.73 -53.57 38.53
CA ALA A 85 -2.56 -54.79 37.74
C ALA A 85 -1.88 -54.57 36.39
N ALA A 86 -0.88 -55.41 36.16
CA ALA A 86 -0.36 -55.89 34.89
C ALA A 86 0.41 -54.90 34.00
N SER A 87 1.73 -54.92 34.18
CA SER A 87 2.73 -54.48 33.21
C SER A 87 2.52 -55.21 31.86
N MET A 88 1.86 -54.55 30.92
CA MET A 88 1.97 -54.91 29.51
C MET A 88 3.32 -54.43 28.95
N PRO A 89 3.98 -55.21 28.08
CA PRO A 89 5.16 -54.76 27.36
C PRO A 89 4.79 -53.55 26.47
N GLN A 90 5.46 -52.41 26.71
CA GLN A 90 5.30 -51.20 25.93
C GLN A 90 5.72 -51.44 24.48
N LEU A 91 4.76 -51.44 23.57
CA LEU A 91 5.02 -51.30 22.14
C LEU A 91 5.59 -49.89 21.88
N PRO A 92 6.62 -49.77 21.01
CA PRO A 92 7.17 -48.47 20.65
C PRO A 92 6.07 -47.59 20.05
N SER A 93 5.96 -46.37 20.55
CA SER A 93 4.97 -45.39 20.13
C SER A 93 5.06 -45.20 18.60
N PRO A 94 3.93 -45.19 17.88
CA PRO A 94 3.97 -44.86 16.46
C PRO A 94 4.58 -43.46 16.29
N PRO A 95 5.40 -43.25 15.25
CA PRO A 95 5.99 -41.94 14.99
C PRO A 95 4.88 -40.89 14.87
N PRO A 96 5.09 -39.66 15.34
CA PRO A 96 4.09 -38.61 15.26
C PRO A 96 3.68 -38.45 13.80
N SER A 97 2.43 -38.79 13.49
CA SER A 97 1.84 -38.55 12.17
C SER A 97 2.16 -37.11 11.77
N PRO A 98 2.65 -36.86 10.54
CA PRO A 98 2.92 -35.50 10.11
C PRO A 98 1.63 -34.72 10.29
N LEU A 99 1.67 -33.74 11.20
CA LEU A 99 0.56 -32.83 11.43
C LEU A 99 0.27 -32.22 10.07
N LEU A 100 -0.80 -32.69 9.41
CA LEU A 100 -1.30 -32.12 8.18
C LEU A 100 -1.49 -30.65 8.50
N SER A 101 -0.57 -29.85 7.98
CA SER A 101 -0.48 -28.41 8.19
C SER A 101 -1.89 -27.88 8.04
N ARG A 102 -2.50 -27.56 9.18
CA ARG A 102 -3.88 -27.10 9.28
C ARG A 102 -3.91 -25.93 8.34
N ARG A 103 -4.47 -26.09 7.13
CA ARG A 103 -4.52 -25.06 6.09
C ARG A 103 -5.04 -23.83 6.79
N SER A 104 -4.10 -22.95 7.12
CA SER A 104 -4.43 -21.69 7.73
C SER A 104 -5.39 -21.08 6.72
N ARG A 105 -6.54 -20.60 7.17
CA ARG A 105 -7.40 -19.71 6.36
C ARG A 105 -6.68 -18.36 6.22
N SER A 106 -5.40 -18.41 5.84
CA SER A 106 -4.53 -17.30 5.55
C SER A 106 -5.18 -16.63 4.36
N GLY A 107 -5.72 -15.44 4.60
CA GLY A 107 -6.11 -14.56 3.52
C GLY A 107 -4.98 -14.46 2.50
N ASP A 108 -5.34 -14.18 1.25
CA ASP A 108 -4.35 -14.03 0.20
C ASP A 108 -3.44 -12.84 0.56
N ARG A 109 -2.22 -13.16 0.97
CA ARG A 109 -1.17 -12.23 1.36
C ARG A 109 -0.29 -11.97 0.13
N CYS A 110 -0.01 -10.71 -0.14
CA CYS A 110 0.87 -10.28 -1.24
C CYS A 110 1.77 -9.14 -0.75
N CYS A 111 3.00 -9.09 -1.26
CA CYS A 111 3.96 -8.04 -0.91
C CYS A 111 4.78 -7.60 -2.13
N SER A 112 5.42 -6.44 -2.02
CA SER A 112 6.29 -5.86 -3.06
C SER A 112 7.61 -6.61 -3.25
N GLY A 113 8.01 -7.47 -2.30
CA GLY A 113 9.35 -8.06 -2.24
C GLY A 113 10.31 -7.18 -1.44
N GLU A 114 11.57 -7.07 -1.91
CA GLU A 114 12.57 -6.20 -1.28
C GLU A 114 12.18 -4.72 -1.36
N PRO A 115 12.62 -3.87 -0.42
CA PRO A 115 12.41 -2.42 -0.50
C PRO A 115 13.03 -1.82 -1.76
N VAL A 116 12.26 -1.01 -2.50
CA VAL A 116 12.70 -0.42 -3.78
C VAL A 116 12.59 1.10 -3.75
N THR A 117 13.61 1.77 -4.26
CA THR A 117 13.57 3.21 -4.55
C THR A 117 13.27 3.42 -6.03
N HIS A 118 12.40 4.38 -6.35
CA HIS A 118 12.09 4.71 -7.75
C HIS A 118 13.33 5.21 -8.50
N PRO A 119 13.59 4.75 -9.74
CA PRO A 119 14.76 5.18 -10.50
C PRO A 119 14.68 6.64 -10.95
N GLN A 120 13.49 7.22 -10.94
CA GLN A 120 13.25 8.63 -11.28
C GLN A 120 13.56 9.57 -10.11
N LEU A 121 13.99 9.03 -8.96
CA LEU A 121 14.33 9.83 -7.81
C LEU A 121 15.67 10.54 -8.02
N GLY A 122 15.68 11.86 -7.84
CA GLY A 122 16.89 12.67 -7.93
C GLY A 122 17.84 12.49 -6.75
N GLU A 123 18.83 13.36 -6.65
CA GLU A 123 19.83 13.34 -5.58
C GLU A 123 19.20 13.65 -4.22
N ILE A 124 19.36 12.73 -3.26
CA ILE A 124 18.79 12.87 -1.92
C ILE A 124 19.60 13.93 -1.15
N TYR A 125 18.97 15.07 -0.86
CA TYR A 125 19.57 16.14 -0.08
C TYR A 125 19.57 15.84 1.42
N LYS A 126 18.46 15.28 1.94
CA LYS A 126 18.30 14.98 3.37
C LYS A 126 17.39 13.78 3.60
N ARG A 127 17.74 12.94 4.59
CA ARG A 127 16.88 11.86 5.10
C ARG A 127 16.04 12.39 6.27
N CYS A 128 14.73 12.22 6.20
CA CYS A 128 13.74 12.71 7.17
C CYS A 128 13.18 11.59 8.08
N GLY A 129 13.77 10.39 8.00
CA GLY A 129 13.45 9.23 8.84
C GLY A 129 12.41 8.29 8.23
N PRO A 130 12.14 7.13 8.86
CA PRO A 130 11.19 6.15 8.36
C PRO A 130 9.73 6.58 8.60
N VAL A 131 8.87 6.26 7.65
CA VAL A 131 7.41 6.43 7.71
C VAL A 131 6.72 5.09 7.46
N ARG A 132 5.65 4.81 8.19
CA ARG A 132 4.87 3.59 8.05
C ARG A 132 3.40 3.90 8.28
N ILE A 133 2.54 3.28 7.46
CA ILE A 133 1.10 3.38 7.56
C ILE A 133 0.51 1.97 7.53
N HIS A 134 -0.44 1.74 8.43
CA HIS A 134 -1.32 0.59 8.41
C HIS A 134 -2.73 1.10 8.11
N GLU A 135 -3.36 0.56 7.07
CA GLU A 135 -4.73 0.90 6.70
C GLU A 135 -5.57 -0.35 6.49
N THR A 136 -6.83 -0.29 6.91
CA THR A 136 -7.82 -1.33 6.63
C THR A 136 -8.92 -0.77 5.75
N PHE A 137 -9.18 -1.45 4.64
CA PHE A 137 -10.26 -1.14 3.72
C PHE A 137 -11.31 -2.23 3.77
N GLU A 138 -12.57 -1.82 3.82
CA GLU A 138 -13.70 -2.71 3.55
C GLU A 138 -14.15 -2.47 2.11
N CYS A 139 -14.19 -3.53 1.33
CA CYS A 139 -14.50 -3.52 -0.10
C CYS A 139 -15.66 -4.47 -0.40
N GLU A 140 -16.50 -4.11 -1.35
CA GLU A 140 -17.53 -4.98 -1.90
C GLU A 140 -17.28 -5.32 -3.36
N ASN A 141 -17.73 -6.52 -3.76
CA ASN A 141 -17.77 -7.09 -5.10
C ASN A 141 -16.40 -7.43 -5.71
N ALA A 142 -15.37 -6.63 -5.47
CA ALA A 142 -14.03 -6.81 -6.02
C ALA A 142 -12.96 -6.14 -5.14
N VAL A 143 -11.70 -6.39 -5.47
CA VAL A 143 -10.54 -5.76 -4.82
C VAL A 143 -9.56 -5.36 -5.91
N GLU A 144 -9.26 -4.06 -6.00
CA GLU A 144 -8.29 -3.47 -6.90
C GLU A 144 -7.06 -2.99 -6.09
N PRO A 145 -6.03 -3.84 -5.93
CA PRO A 145 -4.91 -3.55 -5.03
C PRO A 145 -4.15 -2.28 -5.41
N VAL A 146 -4.00 -2.01 -6.71
CA VAL A 146 -3.33 -0.81 -7.23
C VAL A 146 -3.97 0.47 -6.70
N ARG A 147 -5.32 0.53 -6.70
CA ARG A 147 -6.06 1.69 -6.22
C ARG A 147 -5.90 1.86 -4.71
N LEU A 148 -5.98 0.77 -3.94
CA LEU A 148 -5.78 0.80 -2.48
C LEU A 148 -4.37 1.25 -2.12
N LEU A 149 -3.35 0.66 -2.74
CA LEU A 149 -1.94 1.05 -2.54
C LEU A 149 -1.68 2.51 -2.90
N THR A 150 -2.30 3.03 -3.97
CA THR A 150 -2.20 4.44 -4.36
C THR A 150 -2.81 5.36 -3.29
N LEU A 151 -3.95 4.98 -2.71
CA LEU A 151 -4.60 5.75 -1.63
C LEU A 151 -3.76 5.76 -0.35
N THR A 152 -3.18 4.62 0.02
CA THR A 152 -2.31 4.49 1.20
C THR A 152 -0.99 5.22 0.99
N ARG A 153 -0.35 5.08 -0.19
CA ARG A 153 0.88 5.81 -0.54
C ARG A 153 0.71 7.32 -0.48
N ARG A 154 -0.42 7.86 -0.95
CA ARG A 154 -0.70 9.29 -0.84
C ARG A 154 -0.68 9.77 0.62
N ARG A 155 -1.22 8.98 1.55
CA ARG A 155 -1.15 9.29 2.99
C ARG A 155 0.29 9.21 3.49
N LEU A 156 1.08 8.25 2.99
CA LEU A 156 2.50 8.07 3.35
C LEU A 156 3.35 9.27 2.90
N VAL A 157 3.07 9.83 1.71
CA VAL A 157 3.70 11.07 1.24
C VAL A 157 3.34 12.25 2.13
N ASN A 158 2.09 12.36 2.58
CA ASN A 158 1.69 13.42 3.52
C ASN A 158 2.45 13.32 4.86
N GLU A 159 2.64 12.10 5.38
CA GLU A 159 3.46 11.85 6.58
C GLU A 159 4.94 12.21 6.35
N ALA A 160 5.48 11.92 5.16
CA ALA A 160 6.83 12.34 4.78
C ALA A 160 6.96 13.87 4.73
N GLN A 161 5.96 14.56 4.19
CA GLN A 161 5.88 16.03 4.15
C GLN A 161 5.81 16.64 5.55
N ALA A 162 5.04 16.04 6.46
CA ALA A 162 5.00 16.47 7.85
C ALA A 162 6.37 16.38 8.55
N ARG A 163 7.28 15.53 8.04
CA ARG A 163 8.67 15.37 8.52
C ARG A 163 9.68 16.23 7.75
N GLY A 164 9.23 17.06 6.82
CA GLY A 164 10.07 17.90 5.97
C GLY A 164 10.71 17.17 4.77
N GLY A 165 10.23 15.97 4.44
CA GLY A 165 10.56 15.29 3.17
C GLY A 165 9.59 15.67 2.04
N ASN A 166 9.98 15.49 0.80
CA ASN A 166 9.11 15.68 -0.37
C ASN A 166 8.96 14.42 -1.22
N ALA A 167 9.65 13.33 -0.88
CA ALA A 167 9.57 12.06 -1.60
C ALA A 167 9.84 10.85 -0.70
N LEU A 168 9.61 9.67 -1.26
CA LEU A 168 9.76 8.37 -0.62
C LEU A 168 10.91 7.56 -1.24
N VAL A 169 11.62 6.82 -0.40
CA VAL A 169 12.70 5.87 -0.75
C VAL A 169 12.46 4.55 -0.05
N ASP A 170 13.08 3.49 -0.56
CA ASP A 170 13.08 2.17 0.05
C ASP A 170 11.64 1.72 0.37
N GLU A 171 10.74 1.97 -0.58
CA GLU A 171 9.31 1.68 -0.45
C GLU A 171 9.11 0.17 -0.41
N SER A 172 8.29 -0.29 0.54
CA SER A 172 7.81 -1.65 0.59
C SER A 172 6.37 -1.69 1.07
N TRP A 173 5.59 -2.61 0.52
CA TRP A 173 4.22 -2.80 0.92
C TRP A 173 3.89 -4.27 1.04
N GLU A 174 2.91 -4.53 1.90
CA GLU A 174 2.29 -5.82 2.10
C GLU A 174 0.78 -5.59 2.23
N TYR A 175 -0.02 -6.45 1.63
CA TYR A 175 -1.44 -6.47 1.92
C TYR A 175 -1.96 -7.90 2.10
N THR A 176 -3.02 -8.02 2.88
CA THR A 176 -3.75 -9.26 3.10
C THR A 176 -5.22 -9.05 2.79
N VAL A 177 -5.78 -9.92 1.95
CA VAL A 177 -7.22 -9.92 1.63
C VAL A 177 -7.91 -11.05 2.37
N SER A 178 -8.91 -10.70 3.17
CA SER A 178 -9.81 -11.67 3.80
C SER A 178 -11.24 -11.46 3.30
N LYS A 179 -11.88 -12.52 2.82
CA LYS A 179 -13.29 -12.48 2.42
C LYS A 179 -14.21 -12.56 3.64
N HIS A 180 -15.25 -11.72 3.68
CA HIS A 180 -16.33 -11.80 4.66
C HIS A 180 -17.69 -11.74 3.96
N GLY A 181 -18.64 -12.60 4.37
CA GLY A 181 -19.94 -12.68 3.72
C GLY A 181 -19.89 -13.13 2.25
N LYS A 182 -20.90 -12.74 1.47
CA LYS A 182 -21.04 -13.14 0.05
C LYS A 182 -20.14 -12.32 -0.87
N THR A 183 -20.15 -11.00 -0.70
CA THR A 183 -19.51 -10.00 -1.58
C THR A 183 -18.47 -9.14 -0.88
N GLY A 184 -18.32 -9.26 0.45
CA GLY A 184 -17.45 -8.41 1.25
C GLY A 184 -16.01 -8.90 1.32
N TYR A 185 -15.08 -7.95 1.33
CA TYR A 185 -13.65 -8.16 1.45
C TYR A 185 -13.09 -7.15 2.44
N THR A 186 -12.20 -7.60 3.31
CA THR A 186 -11.40 -6.74 4.18
C THR A 186 -9.96 -6.82 3.69
N VAL A 187 -9.37 -5.68 3.35
CA VAL A 187 -8.00 -5.57 2.87
C VAL A 187 -7.19 -4.80 3.90
N LYS A 188 -6.20 -5.45 4.49
CA LYS A 188 -5.23 -4.78 5.37
C LYS A 188 -3.99 -4.46 4.57
N VAL A 189 -3.55 -3.21 4.59
CA VAL A 189 -2.38 -2.72 3.87
C VAL A 189 -1.37 -2.19 4.89
N ASP A 190 -0.17 -2.75 4.87
CA ASP A 190 1.01 -2.27 5.57
C ASP A 190 1.96 -1.66 4.53
N TYR A 191 2.17 -0.35 4.59
CA TYR A 191 3.06 0.37 3.67
C TYR A 191 4.15 1.07 4.47
N SER A 192 5.42 0.85 4.12
CA SER A 192 6.56 1.50 4.75
C SER A 192 7.52 2.09 3.72
N ALA A 193 8.20 3.17 4.11
CA ALA A 193 9.20 3.85 3.29
C ALA A 193 10.13 4.70 4.17
N GLY A 194 11.24 5.17 3.61
CA GLY A 194 11.99 6.30 4.14
C GLY A 194 11.45 7.61 3.57
N ALA A 195 11.30 8.64 4.40
CA ALA A 195 11.04 9.99 3.96
C ALA A 195 12.37 10.68 3.61
N VAL A 196 12.42 11.34 2.45
CA VAL A 196 13.58 12.12 2.01
C VAL A 196 13.17 13.48 1.47
N LEU A 197 14.08 14.44 1.57
CA LEU A 197 14.05 15.70 0.84
C LEU A 197 15.03 15.61 -0.31
N ILE A 198 14.54 15.87 -1.51
CA ILE A 198 15.31 15.92 -2.76
C ILE A 198 15.42 17.38 -3.17
N ALA A 199 16.63 17.80 -3.56
CA ALA A 199 16.88 19.14 -4.09
C ALA A 199 16.99 19.09 -5.62
N GLY A 200 16.41 20.09 -6.29
CA GLY A 200 16.49 20.21 -7.75
C GLY A 200 15.17 20.65 -8.38
N ASP A 201 15.26 21.44 -9.45
CA ASP A 201 14.10 21.84 -10.24
C ASP A 201 13.56 20.63 -11.00
N GLY A 202 12.31 20.25 -10.73
CA GLY A 202 11.66 19.07 -11.32
C GLY A 202 11.84 17.74 -10.58
N ALA A 203 12.57 17.71 -9.46
CA ALA A 203 12.72 16.50 -8.66
C ALA A 203 11.51 16.29 -7.74
N HIS A 204 10.54 15.52 -8.20
CA HIS A 204 9.29 15.26 -7.50
C HIS A 204 9.06 13.76 -7.27
N ASP A 205 8.26 13.46 -6.27
CA ASP A 205 7.76 12.12 -6.03
C ASP A 205 6.97 11.60 -7.26
N PRO A 206 7.24 10.38 -7.76
CA PRO A 206 6.62 9.85 -8.98
C PRO A 206 5.12 9.52 -8.83
N GLN A 207 4.54 9.71 -7.63
CA GLN A 207 3.14 9.46 -7.29
C GLN A 207 2.61 8.05 -7.63
N LYS A 208 3.51 7.09 -7.85
CA LYS A 208 3.18 5.70 -8.22
C LYS A 208 3.74 4.73 -7.18
N PRO A 209 2.95 3.77 -6.69
CA PRO A 209 3.47 2.69 -5.85
C PRO A 209 4.55 1.88 -6.58
N VAL A 210 5.56 1.45 -5.83
CA VAL A 210 6.56 0.48 -6.32
C VAL A 210 5.92 -0.88 -6.57
N ALA A 211 6.54 -1.70 -7.44
CA ALA A 211 6.11 -3.07 -7.73
C ALA A 211 4.62 -3.21 -8.13
N ILE A 212 4.07 -2.20 -8.81
CA ILE A 212 2.65 -2.15 -9.20
C ILE A 212 2.22 -3.36 -10.03
N ASP A 213 3.14 -3.93 -10.83
CA ASP A 213 2.83 -5.08 -11.67
C ASP A 213 2.58 -6.35 -10.86
N ILE A 214 3.25 -6.51 -9.71
CA ILE A 214 2.97 -7.59 -8.77
C ILE A 214 1.55 -7.43 -8.22
N ALA A 215 1.19 -6.22 -7.78
CA ALA A 215 -0.14 -5.91 -7.24
C ALA A 215 -1.27 -6.17 -8.26
N LYS A 216 -1.06 -5.85 -9.54
CA LYS A 216 -2.05 -6.09 -10.61
C LYS A 216 -2.41 -7.57 -10.76
N THR A 217 -1.44 -8.47 -10.60
CA THR A 217 -1.66 -9.91 -10.81
C THR A 217 -2.47 -10.59 -9.70
N LYS A 218 -2.71 -9.90 -8.58
CA LYS A 218 -3.32 -10.45 -7.37
C LYS A 218 -4.64 -9.77 -6.98
N GLY A 219 -5.25 -9.04 -7.92
CA GLY A 219 -6.57 -8.42 -7.74
C GLY A 219 -7.71 -9.43 -7.84
N ILE A 220 -8.85 -9.07 -7.25
CA ILE A 220 -10.12 -9.80 -7.43
C ILE A 220 -10.91 -9.04 -8.49
N ASN A 221 -11.17 -9.70 -9.62
CA ASN A 221 -11.85 -9.09 -10.76
C ASN A 221 -13.26 -8.58 -10.41
N GLY A 222 -13.61 -7.42 -10.97
CA GLY A 222 -14.93 -6.79 -10.83
C GLY A 222 -14.83 -5.31 -10.50
N LEU A 223 -15.98 -4.67 -10.23
CA LEU A 223 -16.04 -3.27 -9.80
C LEU A 223 -15.87 -3.18 -8.28
N MET A 224 -14.76 -2.60 -7.82
CA MET A 224 -14.50 -2.43 -6.40
C MET A 224 -15.24 -1.21 -5.83
N THR A 225 -16.04 -1.43 -4.79
CA THR A 225 -16.65 -0.37 -3.97
C THR A 225 -16.02 -0.38 -2.58
N VAL A 226 -15.36 0.71 -2.19
CA VAL A 226 -14.82 0.86 -0.83
C VAL A 226 -15.94 1.37 0.08
N THR A 227 -16.37 0.55 1.04
CA THR A 227 -17.45 0.89 1.99
C THR A 227 -16.93 1.60 3.23
N SER A 228 -15.73 1.22 3.70
CA SER A 228 -15.09 1.83 4.87
C SER A 228 -13.57 1.88 4.73
N ARG A 229 -12.95 2.84 5.43
CA ARG A 229 -11.50 3.02 5.54
C ARG A 229 -11.15 3.38 6.98
N HIS A 230 -10.21 2.64 7.56
CA HIS A 230 -9.71 2.81 8.93
C HIS A 230 -8.18 2.98 8.93
#